data_AF-A0A8H4SPG5-F1
#
_entry.id   AF-A0A8H4SPG5-F1
#
_cell.length_a   1.000
_cell.length_b   1.000
_cell.length_c   1.000
_cell.angle_alpha   90.00
_cell.angle_beta   90.00
_cell.angle_gamma   90.00
#
_symmetry.space_group_name_H-M   'P 1'
#
loop_
_entity.id
_entity.type
_entity.pdbx_description
1 polymer ?
#
loop_
_entity_poly.entity_id
_entity_poly.type
_entity_poly.pdbx_seq_one_letter_code
_entity_poly.pdbx_strand_id
1 'polypeptide(L)'
;MRSGGEELILEVAGQDATEAFLDVGHSDEAREILHKLIVGTLKRKAPAAASSSSKADSTSFKTGLYAAVLVGGLAAYFGYQYIQANNGSA
;
A
#
# COMPACT_ATOMS: atom_id res chain seq x y z
N MET A 1 -22.79 -16.54 10.43
CA MET A 1 -21.79 -15.48 10.12
C MET A 1 -20.41 -16.06 10.37
N ARG A 2 -19.69 -16.44 9.31
CA ARG A 2 -18.23 -16.61 9.34
C ARG A 2 -17.65 -15.47 8.51
N SER A 3 -17.88 -14.26 9.01
CA SER A 3 -17.34 -13.02 8.43
C SER A 3 -15.88 -12.95 8.84
N GLY A 4 -14.98 -13.11 7.87
CA GLY A 4 -13.54 -13.20 8.09
C GLY A 4 -12.79 -13.90 6.94
N GLY A 5 -13.51 -14.63 6.07
CA GLY A 5 -12.90 -15.29 4.90
C GLY A 5 -13.01 -14.51 3.59
N GLU A 6 -14.03 -13.66 3.41
CA GLU A 6 -14.30 -13.02 2.11
C GLU A 6 -13.24 -11.99 1.71
N GLU A 7 -12.67 -11.26 2.67
CA GLU A 7 -11.58 -10.31 2.41
C GLU A 7 -10.31 -11.01 1.95
N LEU A 8 -9.96 -12.15 2.55
CA LEU A 8 -8.78 -12.93 2.17
C LEU A 8 -8.94 -13.60 0.79
N ILE A 9 -10.14 -14.06 0.45
CA ILE A 9 -10.39 -14.65 -0.88
C ILE A 9 -10.29 -13.59 -1.97
N LEU A 10 -10.69 -12.34 -1.70
CA LEU A 10 -10.52 -11.23 -2.63
C LEU A 10 -9.05 -10.80 -2.77
N GLU A 11 -8.27 -10.85 -1.69
CA GLU A 11 -6.85 -10.48 -1.70
C GLU A 11 -5.99 -11.49 -2.47
N VAL A 12 -6.31 -12.79 -2.36
CA VAL A 12 -5.58 -13.86 -3.05
C VAL A 12 -6.28 -14.32 -4.34
N ALA A 13 -7.36 -13.62 -4.76
CA ALA A 13 -8.06 -13.90 -6.01
C ALA A 13 -7.12 -13.75 -7.21
N GLY A 14 -6.86 -14.86 -7.92
CA GLY A 14 -5.96 -14.89 -9.08
C GLY A 14 -4.48 -15.05 -8.76
N GLN A 15 -4.13 -15.22 -7.48
CA GLN A 15 -2.78 -15.58 -7.01
C GLN A 15 -2.75 -17.02 -6.49
N ASP A 16 -1.57 -17.53 -6.15
CA ASP A 16 -1.43 -18.83 -5.50
C ASP A 16 -1.82 -18.72 -4.02
N ALA A 17 -2.97 -19.30 -3.66
CA ALA A 17 -3.53 -19.27 -2.31
C ALA A 17 -3.10 -20.46 -1.43
N THR A 18 -2.14 -21.27 -1.89
CA THR A 18 -1.73 -22.49 -1.19
C THR A 18 -1.24 -22.22 0.23
N GLU A 19 -0.41 -21.19 0.42
CA GLU A 19 0.11 -20.85 1.76
C GLU A 19 -0.99 -20.32 2.70
N ALA A 20 -1.85 -19.42 2.22
CA ALA A 20 -2.99 -18.89 2.98
C ALA A 20 -4.00 -19.99 3.37
N PHE A 21 -4.19 -21.00 2.51
CA PHE A 21 -5.06 -22.14 2.80
C PHE A 21 -4.51 -23.04 3.91
N LEU A 22 -3.18 -23.25 3.94
CA LEU A 22 -2.49 -24.07 4.92
C LEU A 22 -2.38 -23.39 6.29
N ASP A 23 -2.11 -22.08 6.31
CA ASP A 23 -1.94 -21.29 7.54
C ASP A 23 -3.22 -21.22 8.38
N VAL A 24 -4.39 -21.19 7.72
CA VAL A 24 -5.69 -21.19 8.41
C VAL A 24 -6.04 -22.53 9.05
N GLY A 25 -5.39 -23.64 8.65
CA GLY A 25 -5.62 -24.95 9.28
C GLY A 25 -7.03 -25.51 9.05
N HIS A 26 -7.49 -25.52 7.80
CA HIS A 26 -8.79 -26.07 7.41
C HIS A 26 -8.93 -27.57 7.74
N SER A 27 -10.13 -28.00 8.18
CA SER A 27 -10.45 -29.41 8.47
C SER A 27 -10.44 -30.27 7.19
N ASP A 28 -10.35 -31.60 7.35
CA ASP A 28 -10.28 -32.53 6.21
C ASP A 28 -11.49 -32.41 5.25
N GLU A 29 -12.65 -32.02 5.76
CA GLU A 29 -13.85 -31.73 4.98
C GLU A 29 -13.65 -30.58 3.98
N ALA A 30 -12.95 -29.52 4.38
CA ALA A 30 -12.65 -28.39 3.49
C ALA A 30 -11.63 -28.77 2.40
N ARG A 31 -10.75 -29.74 2.65
CA ARG A 31 -9.86 -30.30 1.61
C ARG A 31 -10.65 -31.13 0.60
N GLU A 32 -11.63 -31.89 1.05
CA GLU A 32 -12.50 -32.66 0.13
C GLU A 32 -13.33 -31.74 -0.77
N ILE A 33 -13.86 -30.64 -0.22
CA ILE A 33 -14.58 -29.61 -0.99
C ILE A 33 -13.64 -28.91 -1.97
N LEU A 34 -12.41 -28.58 -1.57
CA LEU A 34 -11.39 -28.00 -2.45
C LEU A 34 -11.15 -28.89 -3.68
N HIS A 35 -11.05 -30.21 -3.50
CA HIS A 35 -10.88 -31.17 -4.59
C HIS A 35 -12.07 -31.18 -5.58
N LYS A 36 -13.30 -31.02 -5.08
CA LYS A 36 -14.51 -30.94 -5.92
C LYS A 36 -14.60 -29.63 -6.72
N LEU A 37 -13.94 -28.57 -6.26
CA LEU A 37 -13.92 -27.25 -6.88
C LEU A 37 -12.73 -27.06 -7.86
N ILE A 38 -11.95 -28.10 -8.15
CA ILE A 38 -10.84 -28.03 -9.11
C ILE A 38 -11.39 -27.96 -10.54
N VAL A 39 -11.25 -26.79 -11.19
CA VAL A 39 -11.70 -26.57 -12.58
C VAL A 39 -10.58 -26.87 -13.61
N GLY A 40 -9.31 -26.87 -13.20
CA GLY A 40 -8.17 -27.18 -14.07
C GLY A 40 -6.80 -26.91 -13.42
N THR A 41 -5.70 -27.28 -14.09
CA THR A 41 -4.33 -27.05 -13.61
C THR A 41 -3.66 -25.89 -14.35
N LEU A 42 -3.04 -24.97 -13.61
CA LEU A 42 -2.31 -23.84 -14.17
C LEU A 42 -0.95 -24.30 -14.71
N LYS A 43 -0.72 -24.13 -16.02
CA LYS A 43 0.58 -24.36 -16.67
C LYS A 43 1.49 -23.18 -16.34
N ARG A 44 2.46 -23.35 -15.43
CA ARG A 44 3.37 -22.29 -14.95
C ARG A 44 4.05 -21.56 -16.12
N LYS A 45 3.53 -20.40 -16.49
CA LYS A 45 4.31 -19.33 -17.11
C LYS A 45 4.82 -18.47 -15.96
N ALA A 46 6.09 -18.06 -16.03
CA ALA A 46 6.81 -17.31 -14.99
C ALA A 46 5.90 -16.33 -14.23
N PRO A 47 6.06 -16.19 -12.89
CA PRO A 47 5.15 -15.40 -12.07
C PRO A 47 4.96 -14.04 -12.73
N ALA A 48 3.75 -13.78 -13.22
CA ALA A 48 3.38 -12.45 -13.66
C ALA A 48 3.64 -11.57 -12.46
N ALA A 49 4.62 -10.68 -12.60
CA ALA A 49 5.12 -9.82 -11.54
C ALA A 49 3.92 -9.35 -10.73
N ALA A 50 3.85 -9.78 -9.47
CA ALA A 50 2.90 -9.23 -8.52
C ALA A 50 3.03 -7.72 -8.68
N SER A 51 1.97 -7.08 -9.15
CA SER A 51 1.91 -5.62 -9.22
C SER A 51 2.21 -5.16 -7.82
N SER A 52 3.46 -4.75 -7.61
CA SER A 52 3.93 -4.23 -6.35
C SER A 52 3.05 -3.02 -6.11
N SER A 53 2.04 -3.19 -5.26
CA SER A 53 1.35 -2.08 -4.66
C SER A 53 2.45 -1.34 -3.91
N SER A 54 3.02 -0.35 -4.57
CA SER A 54 3.96 0.57 -4.01
C SER A 54 3.23 1.17 -2.81
N LYS A 55 3.50 0.64 -1.62
CA LYS A 55 3.24 1.32 -0.36
C LYS A 55 4.01 2.62 -0.50
N ALA A 56 3.34 3.65 -1.01
CA ALA A 56 3.85 4.98 -1.01
C ALA A 56 4.06 5.30 0.47
N ASP A 57 5.32 5.28 0.90
CA ASP A 57 5.74 5.58 2.26
C ASP A 57 5.21 6.98 2.60
N SER A 58 4.03 7.00 3.23
CA SER A 58 3.35 8.24 3.59
C SER A 58 4.22 9.10 4.51
N THR A 59 5.16 8.46 5.22
CA THR A 59 6.21 9.09 6.03
C THR A 59 7.14 9.97 5.18
N SER A 60 7.62 9.48 4.02
CA SER A 60 8.54 10.23 3.16
C SER A 60 7.87 11.45 2.53
N PHE A 61 6.61 11.30 2.10
CA PHE A 61 5.83 12.40 1.55
C PHE A 61 5.50 13.46 2.61
N LYS A 62 5.15 13.05 3.83
CA LYS A 62 4.86 13.98 4.95
C LYS A 62 6.11 14.76 5.38
N THR A 63 7.27 14.09 5.51
CA THR A 63 8.52 14.76 5.89
C THR A 63 8.94 15.81 4.86
N GLY A 64 8.80 15.51 3.56
CA GLY A 64 9.07 16.47 2.48
C GLY A 64 8.16 17.71 2.53
N LEU A 65 6.87 17.52 2.83
CA LEU A 65 5.91 18.62 2.94
C LEU A 65 6.23 19.55 4.12
N TYR A 66 6.55 19.02 5.30
CA TYR A 66 6.93 19.84 6.45
C TYR A 66 8.23 20.62 6.20
N ALA A 67 9.23 19.99 5.57
CA ALA A 67 10.47 20.67 5.21
C ALA A 67 10.24 21.84 4.24
N ALA A 68 9.39 21.65 3.22
CA ALA A 68 9.05 22.70 2.27
C ALA A 68 8.29 23.88 2.93
N VAL A 69 7.36 23.61 3.84
CA VAL A 69 6.63 24.65 4.58
C VAL A 69 7.56 25.45 5.49
N LEU A 70 8.47 24.78 6.21
CA LEU A 70 9.42 25.47 7.08
C LEU A 70 10.39 26.35 6.29
N VAL A 71 10.99 25.82 5.23
CA VAL A 71 11.92 26.57 4.37
C VAL A 71 11.20 27.71 3.66
N GLY A 72 10.01 27.47 3.12
CA GLY A 72 9.19 28.50 2.48
C GLY A 72 8.77 29.61 3.45
N GLY A 73 8.38 29.27 4.67
CA GLY A 73 8.04 30.24 5.71
C GLY A 73 9.22 31.11 6.15
N LEU A 74 10.39 30.50 6.35
CA LEU A 74 11.63 31.22 6.66
C LEU A 74 12.03 32.16 5.51
N ALA A 75 12.05 31.66 4.26
CA ALA A 75 12.38 32.47 3.09
C ALA A 75 11.42 33.65 2.90
N ALA A 76 10.12 33.42 3.08
CA ALA A 76 9.11 34.47 3.01
C ALA A 76 9.29 35.52 4.13
N TYR A 77 9.60 35.10 5.36
CA TYR A 77 9.84 36.00 6.49
C TYR A 77 11.07 36.89 6.25
N PHE A 78 12.20 36.31 5.80
CA PHE A 78 13.40 37.07 5.48
C PHE A 78 13.21 37.99 4.27
N GLY A 79 12.49 37.56 3.24
CA GLY A 79 12.11 38.40 2.11
C GLY A 79 11.23 39.58 2.53
N TYR A 80 10.26 39.34 3.42
CA TYR A 80 9.40 40.39 3.95
C TYR A 80 10.17 41.40 4.80
N GLN A 81 11.08 40.94 5.68
CA GLN A 81 11.98 41.81 6.44
C GLN A 81 12.87 42.67 5.52
N TYR A 82 13.41 42.10 4.44
CA TYR A 82 14.25 42.84 3.49
C TYR A 82 13.46 43.94 2.76
N ILE A 83 12.23 43.64 2.33
CA ILE A 83 11.35 44.62 1.68
C ILE A 83 10.94 45.71 2.67
N GLN A 84 10.65 45.37 3.93
CA GLN A 84 10.36 46.36 4.98
C GLN A 84 11.58 47.25 5.29
N ALA A 85 12.79 46.70 5.31
CA ALA A 85 14.01 47.46 5.51
C ALA A 85 14.28 48.45 4.36
N ASN A 86 13.98 48.05 3.12
CA ASN A 86 14.12 48.93 1.95
C ASN A 86 12.97 49.95 1.80
N ASN A 87 11.75 49.60 2.24
CA ASN A 87 10.57 50.47 2.13
C ASN A 87 10.38 51.40 3.36
N GLY A 88 11.08 51.14 4.46
CA GLY A 88 11.10 51.99 5.67
C GLY A 88 12.12 53.13 5.62
N SER A 89 12.76 53.36 4.47
CA SER A 89 13.64 54.50 4.21
C SER A 89 12.90 55.55 3.36
N ALA A 90 11.83 56.13 3.91
CA ALA A 90 11.20 57.37 3.44
C ALA A 90 10.50 58.06 4.61
#